data_AF-A0A816U6Z5-F1
#
_entry.id   AF-A0A816U6Z5-F1
#
_cell.length_a   1.000
_cell.length_b   1.000
_cell.length_c   1.000
_cell.angle_alpha   90.00
_cell.angle_beta   90.00
_cell.angle_gamma   90.00
#
_symmetry.space_group_name_H-M   'P 1'
#
loop_
_entity.id
_entity.type
_entity.pdbx_description
1 polymer ?
#
loop_
_entity_poly.entity_id
_entity_poly.type
_entity_poly.pdbx_seq_one_letter_code
_entity_poly.pdbx_strand_id
1 'polypeptide(L)'
;MENPATDTPPPPLKRNSNDVGWEYGQLCDPRVPDKVRCRLCGKDFYGGVYRMKEHIGHLKGNVSACPRSSKEDQEKCKNAIMEAKEKKN
;
A
#
# COMPACT_ATOMS: atom_id res chain seq x y z
N MET A 1 -28.78 24.33 19.52
CA MET A 1 -27.70 24.41 18.51
C MET A 1 -27.05 23.05 18.44
N GLU A 2 -27.65 22.18 17.65
CA GLU A 2 -27.13 20.85 17.35
C GLU A 2 -25.88 20.99 16.48
N ASN A 3 -24.75 20.52 17.00
CA ASN A 3 -23.49 20.43 16.27
C ASN A 3 -23.58 19.21 15.36
N PRO A 4 -23.62 19.34 14.02
CA PRO A 4 -23.58 18.18 13.15
C PRO A 4 -22.15 17.65 13.17
N ALA A 5 -21.96 16.49 13.80
CA ALA A 5 -20.76 15.69 13.64
C ALA A 5 -20.64 15.33 12.15
N THR A 6 -19.73 16.00 11.46
CA THR A 6 -19.45 15.79 10.06
C THR A 6 -18.84 14.39 9.87
N ASP A 7 -19.71 13.40 9.65
CA ASP A 7 -19.37 12.08 9.11
C ASP A 7 -18.99 12.22 7.63
N THR A 8 -17.89 12.93 7.36
CA THR A 8 -17.23 12.87 6.05
C THR A 8 -16.05 11.95 6.22
N PRO A 9 -16.03 10.75 5.60
CA PRO A 9 -14.82 9.94 5.60
C PRO A 9 -13.70 10.82 5.04
N PRO A 10 -12.55 10.90 5.72
CA PRO A 10 -11.48 11.79 5.30
C PRO A 10 -11.16 11.50 3.82
N PRO A 11 -11.00 12.53 2.98
CA PRO A 11 -10.68 12.33 1.58
C PRO A 11 -9.49 11.37 1.50
N PRO A 12 -9.53 10.35 0.62
CA PRO A 12 -8.44 9.39 0.51
C PRO A 12 -7.17 10.20 0.32
N LEU A 13 -6.24 10.01 1.25
CA LEU A 13 -5.02 10.80 1.38
C LEU A 13 -4.21 10.63 0.09
N LYS A 14 -4.47 11.51 -0.86
CA LYS A 14 -4.02 11.35 -2.23
C LYS A 14 -2.55 11.71 -2.28
N ARG A 15 -1.69 10.70 -2.17
CA ARG A 15 -0.30 10.85 -2.56
C ARG A 15 -0.26 10.88 -4.09
N ASN A 16 0.32 11.92 -4.70
CA ASN A 16 0.44 12.07 -6.15
C ASN A 16 1.49 11.10 -6.74
N SER A 17 1.37 9.82 -6.44
CA SER A 17 2.31 8.78 -6.84
C SER A 17 1.55 7.74 -7.64
N ASN A 18 1.88 7.63 -8.93
CA ASN A 18 1.30 6.63 -9.85
C ASN A 18 1.89 5.22 -9.59
N ASP A 19 2.23 4.94 -8.34
CA ASP A 19 2.91 3.74 -7.92
C ASP A 19 1.91 2.61 -7.73
N VAL A 20 2.16 1.47 -8.38
CA VAL A 20 1.25 0.31 -8.36
C VAL A 20 0.92 -0.19 -6.96
N GLY A 21 1.79 0.04 -5.96
CA GLY A 21 1.48 -0.39 -4.61
C GLY A 21 0.32 0.38 -3.96
N TRP A 22 -0.09 1.53 -4.51
CA TRP A 22 -1.29 2.27 -4.06
C TRP A 22 -2.60 1.67 -4.57
N GLU A 23 -2.56 0.82 -5.59
CA GLU A 23 -3.72 0.04 -6.00
C GLU A 23 -4.12 -0.95 -4.89
N TYR A 24 -3.12 -1.50 -4.21
CA TYR A 24 -3.27 -2.50 -3.15
C TYR A 24 -3.18 -1.91 -1.73
N GLY A 25 -2.58 -0.74 -1.59
CA GLY A 25 -2.35 -0.05 -0.34
C GLY A 25 -3.29 1.14 -0.16
N GLN A 26 -3.76 1.37 1.06
CA GLN A 26 -4.47 2.59 1.43
C GLN A 26 -3.85 3.18 2.69
N LEU A 27 -3.73 4.50 2.74
CA LEU A 27 -3.34 5.19 3.97
C LEU A 27 -4.45 5.05 5.01
N CYS A 28 -4.09 4.55 6.18
CA CYS A 28 -5.02 4.45 7.31
C CYS A 28 -5.23 5.79 8.00
N ASP A 29 -4.14 6.55 8.19
CA ASP A 29 -4.14 7.71 9.07
C ASP A 29 -3.43 8.90 8.41
N PRO A 30 -4.06 10.08 8.32
CA PRO A 30 -3.42 11.30 7.80
C PRO A 30 -2.25 11.75 8.66
N ARG A 31 -2.31 11.43 9.95
CA ARG A 31 -1.28 11.75 10.94
C ARG A 31 -0.08 10.81 10.85
N VAL A 32 -0.23 9.65 10.20
CA VAL A 32 0.82 8.63 10.07
C VAL A 32 0.96 8.25 8.59
N PRO A 33 1.65 9.07 7.78
CA PRO A 33 1.79 8.86 6.33
C PRO A 33 2.57 7.58 5.97
N ASP A 34 3.19 6.94 6.96
CA ASP A 34 3.89 5.66 6.81
C ASP A 34 3.03 4.42 7.02
N LYS A 35 1.82 4.59 7.58
CA LYS A 35 0.91 3.49 7.89
C LYS A 35 -0.01 3.20 6.70
N VAL A 36 0.23 2.08 6.05
CA VAL A 36 -0.51 1.63 4.86
C VAL A 36 -1.17 0.29 5.15
N ARG A 37 -2.48 0.21 4.89
CA ARG A 37 -3.27 -1.01 4.98
C ARG A 37 -3.41 -1.68 3.63
N CYS A 38 -3.24 -2.99 3.62
CA CYS A 38 -3.49 -3.82 2.45
C CYS A 38 -4.99 -3.97 2.24
N ARG A 39 -5.48 -3.63 1.05
CA ARG A 39 -6.89 -3.78 0.68
C ARG A 39 -7.30 -5.23 0.44
N LEU A 40 -6.35 -6.13 0.16
CA LEU A 40 -6.63 -7.54 -0.12
C LEU A 40 -6.79 -8.38 1.14
N CYS A 41 -5.88 -8.22 2.11
CA CYS A 41 -5.88 -9.00 3.34
C CYS A 41 -6.21 -8.20 4.60
N GLY A 42 -6.35 -6.87 4.51
CA GLY A 42 -6.66 -5.99 5.64
C GLY A 42 -5.48 -5.71 6.57
N LYS A 43 -4.28 -6.24 6.29
CA LYS A 43 -3.13 -6.09 7.18
C LYS A 43 -2.51 -4.70 7.09
N ASP A 44 -2.17 -4.13 8.24
CA ASP A 44 -1.48 -2.84 8.35
C ASP A 44 0.05 -3.02 8.31
N PHE A 45 0.72 -2.12 7.58
CA PHE A 45 2.16 -2.05 7.47
C PHE A 45 2.66 -0.64 7.77
N TYR A 46 3.81 -0.56 8.42
CA TYR A 46 4.55 0.68 8.64
C TYR A 46 5.78 0.69 7.73
N GLY A 47 6.01 1.79 7.02
CA GLY A 47 7.08 1.93 6.02
C GLY A 47 6.57 2.20 4.59
N GLY A 48 5.30 2.61 4.46
CA GLY A 48 4.74 3.07 3.20
C GLY A 48 4.49 1.96 2.16
N VAL A 49 4.37 2.41 0.90
CA VAL A 49 3.98 1.58 -0.25
C VAL A 49 5.07 0.58 -0.70
N TYR A 50 6.33 0.78 -0.32
CA TYR A 50 7.41 -0.15 -0.66
C TYR A 50 7.18 -1.53 -0.04
N ARG A 51 6.92 -1.54 1.28
CA ARG A 51 6.56 -2.77 2.02
C ARG A 51 5.25 -3.37 1.55
N MET A 52 4.30 -2.55 1.08
CA MET A 52 3.08 -3.05 0.44
C MET A 52 3.40 -3.86 -0.82
N LYS A 53 4.28 -3.35 -1.69
CA LYS A 53 4.71 -4.06 -2.90
C LYS A 53 5.45 -5.36 -2.58
N GLU A 54 6.28 -5.39 -1.53
CA GLU A 54 6.92 -6.62 -1.07
C GLU A 54 5.90 -7.66 -0.57
N HIS A 55 4.89 -7.22 0.20
CA HIS A 55 3.81 -8.05 0.72
C HIS A 55 2.97 -8.68 -0.39
N ILE A 56 2.52 -7.87 -1.35
CA ILE A 56 1.70 -8.33 -2.50
C ILE A 56 2.55 -9.13 -3.47
N GLY A 57 3.78 -8.68 -3.73
CA GLY A 57 4.74 -9.32 -4.61
C GLY A 57 5.32 -10.61 -4.07
N HIS A 58 4.95 -11.07 -2.88
CA HIS A 58 5.55 -12.26 -2.23
C HIS A 58 7.08 -12.23 -2.31
N LEU A 59 7.66 -11.03 -2.22
CA LEU A 59 9.09 -10.86 -2.33
C LEU A 59 9.72 -11.32 -1.02
N LYS A 60 10.77 -12.14 -1.14
CA LYS A 60 11.48 -12.69 0.00
C LYS A 60 12.17 -11.52 0.72
N GLY A 61 11.73 -11.22 1.94
CA GLY A 61 12.16 -10.02 2.64
C GLY A 61 11.56 -9.86 4.04
N ASN A 62 11.30 -8.61 4.40
CA ASN A 62 11.02 -8.16 5.78
C ASN A 62 9.52 -8.12 6.13
N VAL A 63 8.65 -8.50 5.20
CA VAL A 63 7.19 -8.48 5.38
C VAL A 63 6.59 -9.84 5.03
N SER A 64 5.55 -10.22 5.78
CA SER A 64 4.76 -11.42 5.48
C SER A 64 4.14 -11.31 4.08
N ALA A 65 4.02 -12.42 3.35
CA ALA A 65 3.33 -12.45 2.06
C ALA A 65 1.81 -12.27 2.21
N CYS A 66 1.15 -11.75 1.16
CA CYS A 66 -0.30 -11.58 1.15
C CYS A 66 -1.00 -12.91 0.84
N PRO A 67 -1.83 -13.46 1.74
CA PRO A 67 -2.56 -14.69 1.47
C PRO A 67 -3.68 -14.52 0.42
N ARG A 68 -4.05 -13.28 0.10
CA ARG A 68 -5.17 -12.92 -0.78
C ARG A 68 -4.72 -12.34 -2.13
N SER A 69 -3.42 -12.16 -2.36
CA SER A 69 -2.89 -11.64 -3.62
C SER A 69 -2.90 -12.71 -4.72
N SER A 70 -3.43 -12.35 -5.89
CA SER A 70 -3.41 -13.21 -7.07
C SER A 70 -2.01 -13.25 -7.71
N LYS A 71 -1.77 -14.20 -8.61
CA LYS A 71 -0.50 -14.27 -9.35
C LYS A 71 -0.22 -12.99 -10.15
N GLU A 72 -1.24 -12.42 -10.78
CA GLU A 72 -1.11 -11.16 -11.53
C GLU A 72 -0.71 -10.00 -10.60
N ASP A 73 -1.34 -9.89 -9.42
CA ASP A 73 -1.00 -8.86 -8.43
C ASP A 73 0.45 -9.01 -7.95
N GLN A 74 0.87 -10.26 -7.74
CA GLN A 74 2.24 -10.59 -7.36
C GLN A 74 3.21 -10.13 -8.44
N GLU A 75 2.98 -10.45 -9.71
CA GLU A 75 3.86 -10.08 -10.81
C GLU A 75 3.92 -8.56 -11.02
N LYS A 76 2.79 -7.86 -10.98
CA LYS A 76 2.73 -6.40 -11.04
C LYS A 76 3.61 -5.74 -9.97
N CYS A 77 3.48 -6.19 -8.72
CA CYS A 77 4.26 -5.65 -7.61
C CYS A 77 5.74 -6.06 -7.66
N LYS A 78 6.04 -7.31 -8.06
CA LYS A 78 7.42 -7.78 -8.28
C LYS A 78 8.12 -6.95 -9.34
N ASN A 79 7.49 -6.75 -10.49
CA ASN A 79 8.06 -6.01 -11.61
C ASN A 79 8.33 -4.54 -11.22
N ALA A 80 7.39 -3.90 -10.53
CA ALA A 80 7.60 -2.52 -10.06
C ALA A 80 8.77 -2.38 -9.07
N ILE A 81 9.05 -3.40 -8.25
CA ILE A 81 10.23 -3.41 -7.37
C ILE A 81 11.51 -3.69 -8.14
N MET A 82 11.48 -4.60 -9.13
CA MET A 82 12.63 -4.92 -9.97
C MET A 82 13.03 -3.72 -10.84
N GLU A 83 12.08 -3.08 -11.52
CA GLU A 83 12.33 -1.88 -12.33
C GLU A 83 12.93 -0.74 -11.49
N ALA A 84 12.46 -0.59 -10.24
CA ALA A 84 13.02 0.39 -9.31
C ALA A 84 14.45 0.05 -8.85
N LYS A 85 14.84 -1.22 -8.89
CA LYS A 85 16.22 -1.67 -8.61
C LYS A 85 17.13 -1.50 -9.82
N GLU A 86 16.64 -1.79 -11.03
CA GLU A 86 17.43 -1.66 -12.27
C GLU A 86 17.78 -0.21 -12.59
N LYS A 87 16.88 0.74 -12.32
CA LYS A 87 17.16 2.20 -12.49
C LYS A 87 18.23 2.75 -11.54
N LYS A 88 18.72 1.95 -10.59
CA LYS A 88 19.78 2.34 -9.64
C LYS A 88 21.18 1.84 -10.05
N ASN A 89 21.29 1.14 -11.18
CA ASN A 89 22.56 0.65 -11.74
C ASN A 89 22.90 1.38 -13.04
#